data_AF-A0A2D4IT19-F1
#
_entry.id   AF-A0A2D4IT19-F1
#
_cell.length_a   1.000
_cell.length_b   1.000
_cell.length_c   1.000
_cell.angle_alpha   90.00
_cell.angle_beta   90.00
_cell.angle_gamma   90.00
#
_symmetry.space_group_name_H-M   'P 1'
#
loop_
_entity.id
_entity.type
_entity.pdbx_description
1 polymer ?
#
loop_
_entity_poly.entity_id
_entity_poly.type
_entity_poly.pdbx_seq_one_letter_code
_entity_poly.pdbx_strand_id
1 'polypeptide(L)'
;MQESGSLQESNTIEIEIEPSLWADHSYIRFSWKGRLKTPRWTLQRMIVKEEEFKIKLEKEMKFFFEENREEGTSLQNTWDTAKAVMRGIAINYMANKNKKKKIQRKASEMEYRRLEVKLQEELKQKEIKTRMDLIKHEINLLEKEDLAPKMKRIKQNYI
;
A
#
# COMPACT_ATOMS: atom_id res chain seq x y z
N MET A 1 -42.81 -17.62 -8.37
CA MET A 1 -41.69 -16.98 -7.64
C MET A 1 -40.59 -18.02 -7.54
N GLN A 2 -39.61 -17.97 -8.45
CA GLN A 2 -38.44 -18.86 -8.39
C GLN A 2 -37.32 -18.09 -7.67
N GLU A 3 -36.99 -18.52 -6.46
CA GLU A 3 -35.74 -18.10 -5.82
C GLU A 3 -34.61 -18.93 -6.43
N SER A 4 -33.85 -18.30 -7.32
CA SER A 4 -32.57 -18.80 -7.81
C SER A 4 -31.56 -18.74 -6.67
N GLY A 5 -31.46 -19.83 -5.92
CA GLY A 5 -30.35 -20.08 -5.02
C GLY A 5 -29.04 -20.09 -5.81
N SER A 6 -28.24 -19.04 -5.64
CA SER A 6 -26.88 -18.97 -6.18
C SER A 6 -26.02 -20.06 -5.54
N LEU A 7 -25.80 -21.16 -6.26
CA LEU A 7 -24.78 -22.13 -5.91
C LEU A 7 -23.42 -21.41 -5.94
N GLN A 8 -22.82 -21.17 -4.77
CA GLN A 8 -21.41 -20.79 -4.72
C GLN A 8 -20.61 -21.97 -5.31
N GLU A 9 -20.07 -21.79 -6.51
CA GLU A 9 -19.10 -22.71 -7.09
C GLU A 9 -17.98 -22.97 -6.08
N SER A 10 -17.87 -24.22 -5.63
CA SER A 10 -16.80 -24.63 -4.73
C SER A 10 -15.46 -24.47 -5.47
N ASN A 11 -14.55 -23.65 -4.94
CA ASN A 11 -13.20 -23.42 -5.48
C ASN A 11 -12.30 -24.68 -5.49
N THR A 12 -12.81 -25.83 -5.06
CA THR A 12 -12.13 -27.12 -5.02
C THR A 12 -11.90 -27.63 -6.43
N ILE A 13 -10.67 -28.01 -6.75
CA ILE A 13 -10.31 -28.59 -8.04
C ILE A 13 -10.50 -30.10 -7.98
N GLU A 14 -9.95 -30.72 -6.94
CA GLU A 14 -9.85 -32.17 -6.84
C GLU A 14 -9.65 -32.59 -5.39
N ILE A 15 -10.29 -33.69 -4.99
CA ILE A 15 -10.06 -34.36 -3.72
C ILE A 15 -9.88 -35.83 -4.05
N GLU A 16 -8.72 -36.39 -3.72
CA GLU A 16 -8.34 -37.77 -3.99
C GLU A 16 -7.96 -38.45 -2.68
N ILE A 17 -8.42 -39.68 -2.49
CA ILE A 17 -8.08 -40.51 -1.32
C ILE A 17 -7.04 -41.53 -1.77
N GLU A 18 -5.80 -41.31 -1.38
CA GLU A 18 -4.64 -42.13 -1.73
C GLU A 18 -4.54 -43.34 -0.79
N PRO A 19 -4.40 -44.57 -1.33
CA PRO A 19 -4.35 -45.77 -0.52
C PRO A 19 -3.07 -45.79 0.34
N SER A 20 -3.24 -45.94 1.65
CA SER A 20 -2.14 -46.14 2.59
C SER A 20 -1.89 -47.64 2.77
N LEU A 21 -0.64 -48.09 2.56
CA LEU A 21 -0.25 -49.48 2.81
C LEU A 21 0.23 -49.70 4.26
N TRP A 22 0.39 -48.64 5.05
CA TRP A 22 1.08 -48.66 6.36
C TRP A 22 0.18 -48.28 7.54
N ALA A 23 -0.94 -47.59 7.28
CA ALA A 23 -1.89 -47.17 8.30
C ALA A 23 -3.31 -47.59 7.91
N ASP A 24 -4.17 -47.74 8.90
CA ASP A 24 -5.61 -48.00 8.76
C ASP A 24 -6.41 -46.79 8.24
N HIS A 25 -5.71 -45.69 7.92
CA HIS A 25 -6.27 -44.48 7.34
C HIS A 25 -5.56 -44.11 6.03
N SER A 26 -6.35 -43.80 5.00
CA SER A 26 -5.90 -43.33 3.70
C SER A 26 -5.61 -41.82 3.72
N TYR A 27 -4.61 -41.38 2.94
CA TYR A 27 -4.27 -39.96 2.85
C TYR A 27 -5.28 -39.24 1.94
N ILE A 28 -5.70 -38.04 2.33
CA ILE A 28 -6.55 -37.20 1.47
C ILE A 28 -5.67 -36.13 0.83
N ARG A 29 -5.47 -36.23 -0.49
CA ARG A 29 -4.90 -35.14 -1.29
C ARG A 29 -6.04 -34.22 -1.69
N PHE A 30 -5.94 -32.93 -1.40
CA PHE A 30 -6.88 -31.94 -1.88
C PHE A 30 -6.15 -30.84 -2.67
N SER A 31 -6.68 -30.52 -3.84
CA SER A 31 -6.21 -29.45 -4.71
C SER A 31 -7.27 -28.37 -4.77
N TRP A 32 -6.88 -27.14 -4.47
CA TRP A 32 -7.78 -25.98 -4.38
C TRP A 32 -7.24 -24.83 -5.25
N LYS A 33 -8.12 -24.16 -6.02
CA LYS A 33 -7.73 -23.03 -6.90
C LYS A 33 -7.22 -21.81 -6.15
N GLY A 34 -7.30 -21.80 -4.82
CA GLY A 34 -7.16 -20.60 -4.02
C GLY A 34 -8.30 -19.62 -4.29
N ARG A 35 -8.37 -18.56 -3.48
CA ARG A 35 -9.08 -17.34 -3.86
C ARG A 35 -8.04 -16.25 -3.96
N LEU A 36 -8.06 -15.49 -5.06
CA LEU A 36 -7.34 -14.23 -5.13
C LEU A 36 -7.82 -13.36 -3.97
N LYS A 37 -6.94 -13.13 -2.99
CA LYS A 37 -7.26 -12.29 -1.84
C LYS A 37 -7.57 -10.90 -2.36
N THR A 38 -8.76 -10.38 -2.06
CA THR A 38 -9.05 -8.98 -2.32
C THR A 38 -8.12 -8.14 -1.44
N PRO A 39 -7.39 -7.17 -2.02
CA PRO A 39 -6.43 -6.39 -1.27
C PRO A 39 -7.18 -5.57 -0.22
N ARG A 40 -7.04 -5.95 1.05
CA ARG A 40 -7.56 -5.13 2.16
C ARG A 40 -6.69 -3.90 2.30
N TRP A 41 -7.33 -2.77 2.57
CA TRP A 41 -6.59 -1.56 2.91
C TRP A 41 -5.68 -1.83 4.11
N THR A 42 -4.41 -1.45 3.99
CA THR A 42 -3.40 -1.61 5.03
C THR A 42 -2.66 -0.30 5.21
N LEU A 43 -2.61 0.18 6.45
CA LEU A 43 -1.87 1.37 6.84
C LEU A 43 -0.37 1.17 6.59
N GLN A 44 0.29 2.12 5.93
CA GLN A 44 1.74 2.06 5.78
C GLN A 44 2.42 2.34 7.13
N ARG A 45 3.21 1.39 7.63
CA ARG A 45 3.88 1.54 8.94
C ARG A 45 4.85 2.73 9.03
N MET A 46 5.34 3.22 7.88
CA MET A 46 6.26 4.36 7.85
C MET A 46 5.60 5.65 8.32
N ILE A 47 4.34 5.91 7.91
CA ILE A 47 3.66 7.17 8.25
C ILE A 47 3.34 7.28 9.74
N VAL A 48 3.21 6.15 10.45
CA VAL A 48 2.98 6.14 11.90
C VAL A 48 4.21 6.64 12.67
N LYS A 49 5.40 6.56 12.08
CA LYS A 49 6.64 7.06 12.68
C LYS A 49 6.84 8.57 12.46
N GLU A 50 6.10 9.17 11.53
CA GLU A 50 6.26 10.57 11.15
C GLU A 50 5.54 11.48 12.14
N GLU A 51 6.27 12.44 12.71
CA GLU A 51 5.73 13.31 13.76
C GLU A 51 4.62 14.24 13.23
N GLU A 52 4.78 14.74 12.00
CA GLU A 52 3.74 15.53 11.32
C GLU A 52 2.39 14.79 11.22
N PHE A 53 2.45 13.48 10.96
CA PHE A 53 1.24 12.66 10.87
C PHE A 53 0.59 12.49 12.25
N LYS A 54 1.39 12.28 13.31
CA LYS A 54 0.88 12.14 14.68
C LYS A 54 0.18 13.41 15.14
N ILE A 55 0.84 14.56 14.99
CA ILE A 55 0.28 15.87 15.37
C ILE A 55 -1.03 16.12 14.62
N LYS A 56 -1.07 15.83 13.32
CA LYS A 56 -2.29 15.99 12.52
C LYS A 56 -3.38 15.03 13.00
N LEU A 57 -3.07 13.76 13.20
CA LEU A 57 -4.04 12.76 13.64
C LEU A 57 -4.62 13.12 15.00
N GLU A 58 -3.78 13.51 15.95
CA GLU A 58 -4.20 13.91 17.29
C GLU A 58 -5.13 15.12 17.25
N LYS A 59 -4.79 16.16 16.48
CA LYS A 59 -5.62 17.35 16.31
C LYS A 59 -7.00 17.02 15.75
N GLU A 60 -7.05 16.24 14.68
CA GLU A 60 -8.31 15.88 14.00
C GLU A 60 -9.16 14.92 14.87
N MET A 61 -8.53 13.99 15.59
CA MET A 61 -9.23 13.09 16.50
C MET A 61 -9.78 13.82 17.72
N LYS A 62 -9.04 14.78 18.27
CA LYS A 62 -9.51 15.63 19.37
C LYS A 62 -10.76 16.40 18.94
N PHE A 63 -10.71 17.05 17.78
CA PHE A 63 -11.86 17.74 17.20
C PHE A 63 -13.05 16.79 17.00
N PHE A 64 -12.82 15.59 16.45
CA PHE A 64 -13.88 14.58 16.29
C PHE A 64 -14.57 14.25 17.61
N PHE A 65 -13.82 13.98 18.68
CA PHE A 65 -14.41 13.61 19.97
C PHE A 65 -15.07 14.79 20.70
N GLU A 66 -14.60 16.01 20.50
CA GLU A 66 -15.22 17.23 21.04
C GLU A 66 -16.61 17.45 20.42
N GLU A 67 -16.72 17.33 19.09
CA GLU A 67 -17.98 17.57 18.37
C GLU A 67 -18.98 16.43 18.44
N ASN A 68 -18.53 15.18 18.61
CA ASN A 68 -19.40 13.99 18.55
C ASN A 68 -19.73 13.42 19.94
N ARG A 69 -19.63 14.24 20.99
CA ARG A 69 -19.94 13.85 22.38
C ARG A 69 -21.45 13.97 22.67
N GLU A 70 -22.29 13.35 21.85
CA GLU A 70 -23.74 13.30 22.09
C GLU A 70 -24.11 12.17 23.05
N GLU A 71 -24.99 12.46 24.02
CA GLU A 71 -25.46 11.51 25.05
C GLU A 71 -26.28 10.33 24.48
N GLY A 72 -26.74 10.42 23.22
CA GLY A 72 -27.55 9.38 22.55
C GLY A 72 -26.77 8.41 21.66
N THR A 73 -25.49 8.64 21.39
CA THR A 73 -24.71 7.80 20.46
C THR A 73 -24.10 6.58 21.17
N SER A 74 -24.37 5.38 20.66
CA SER A 74 -23.74 4.16 21.17
C SER A 74 -22.23 4.21 21.03
N LEU A 75 -21.50 3.77 22.07
CA LEU A 75 -20.04 3.70 22.09
C LEU A 75 -19.47 2.95 20.86
N GLN A 76 -20.18 1.91 20.40
CA GLN A 76 -19.80 1.16 19.21
C GLN A 76 -19.78 2.04 17.95
N ASN A 77 -20.82 2.86 17.76
CA ASN A 77 -20.93 3.75 16.61
C ASN A 77 -19.88 4.86 16.66
N THR A 78 -19.60 5.41 17.85
CA THR A 78 -18.51 6.38 18.05
C THR A 78 -17.16 5.77 17.69
N TRP A 79 -16.89 4.53 18.11
CA TRP A 79 -15.65 3.83 17.79
C TRP A 79 -15.51 3.48 16.31
N ASP A 80 -16.58 3.01 15.67
CA ASP A 80 -16.58 2.69 14.24
C ASP A 80 -16.36 3.95 13.38
N THR A 81 -17.01 5.06 13.75
CA THR A 81 -16.81 6.36 13.10
C THR A 81 -15.39 6.89 13.31
N ALA A 82 -14.87 6.84 14.55
CA ALA A 82 -13.49 7.22 14.85
C ALA A 82 -12.49 6.45 13.97
N LYS A 83 -12.66 5.14 13.82
CA LYS A 83 -11.82 4.32 12.93
C LYS A 83 -11.93 4.74 11.46
N ALA A 84 -13.14 5.10 10.99
CA ALA A 84 -13.33 5.59 9.63
C ALA A 84 -12.60 6.92 9.40
N VAL A 85 -12.71 7.86 10.35
CA VAL A 85 -12.02 9.16 10.33
C VAL A 85 -10.51 8.97 10.31
N MET A 86 -9.95 8.17 11.23
CA MET A 86 -8.51 7.88 11.26
C MET A 86 -8.00 7.30 9.93
N ARG A 87 -8.77 6.39 9.30
CA ARG A 87 -8.43 5.85 7.98
C ARG A 87 -8.46 6.93 6.89
N GLY A 88 -9.48 7.78 6.89
CA GLY A 88 -9.60 8.89 5.94
C GLY A 88 -8.40 9.85 6.03
N ILE A 89 -7.99 10.21 7.24
CA ILE A 89 -6.83 11.07 7.50
C ILE A 89 -5.54 10.42 6.97
N ALA A 90 -5.32 9.14 7.27
CA ALA A 90 -4.15 8.40 6.79
C ALA A 90 -4.09 8.30 5.25
N ILE A 91 -5.23 8.01 4.61
CA ILE A 91 -5.33 7.94 3.14
C ILE A 91 -5.01 9.29 2.52
N ASN A 92 -5.62 10.37 3.03
CA ASN A 92 -5.41 11.73 2.52
C ASN A 92 -3.95 12.18 2.71
N TYR A 93 -3.37 11.93 3.90
CA TYR A 93 -1.96 12.24 4.17
C TYR A 93 -1.03 11.56 3.18
N MET A 94 -1.21 10.25 2.96
CA MET A 94 -0.41 9.49 2.00
C MET A 94 -0.62 9.96 0.56
N ALA A 95 -1.86 10.26 0.16
CA ALA A 95 -2.15 10.74 -1.19
C ALA A 95 -1.42 12.07 -1.48
N ASN A 96 -1.47 13.01 -0.53
CA ASN A 96 -0.76 14.29 -0.65
C ASN A 96 0.76 14.10 -0.67
N LYS A 97 1.30 13.22 0.17
CA LYS A 97 2.73 12.91 0.18
C LYS A 97 3.19 12.30 -1.14
N ASN A 98 2.44 11.35 -1.68
CA ASN A 98 2.73 10.74 -2.99
C ASN A 98 2.66 11.77 -4.13
N LYS A 99 1.69 12.70 -4.07
CA LYS A 99 1.60 13.81 -5.02
C LYS A 99 2.85 14.70 -4.96
N LYS A 100 3.29 15.11 -3.76
CA LYS A 100 4.51 15.90 -3.57
C LYS A 100 5.75 15.18 -4.10
N LYS A 101 5.92 13.89 -3.75
CA LYS A 101 7.02 13.04 -4.27
C LYS A 101 7.04 12.97 -5.80
N LYS A 102 5.87 12.79 -6.43
CA LYS A 102 5.75 12.75 -7.89
C LYS A 102 6.16 14.07 -8.54
N ILE A 103 5.83 15.20 -7.92
CA ILE A 103 6.24 16.53 -8.41
C ILE A 103 7.75 16.71 -8.26
N GLN A 104 8.32 16.36 -7.11
CA GLN A 104 9.77 16.44 -6.87
C GLN A 104 10.54 15.59 -7.88
N ARG A 105 10.12 14.34 -8.10
CA ARG A 105 10.72 13.46 -9.10
C ARG A 105 10.70 14.07 -10.49
N LYS A 106 9.55 14.60 -10.94
CA LYS A 106 9.45 15.27 -12.24
C LYS A 106 10.38 16.48 -12.35
N ALA A 107 10.55 17.24 -11.27
CA ALA A 107 11.48 18.36 -11.24
C ALA A 107 12.94 17.89 -11.41
N SER A 108 13.35 16.84 -10.69
CA SER A 108 14.68 16.24 -10.82
C SER A 108 14.91 15.65 -12.22
N GLU A 109 13.90 15.01 -12.83
CA GLU A 109 13.96 14.50 -14.21
C GLU A 109 14.12 15.63 -15.24
N MET A 110 13.41 16.75 -15.06
CA MET A 110 13.55 17.92 -15.92
C MET A 110 14.94 18.56 -15.79
N GLU A 111 15.47 18.68 -14.57
CA GLU A 111 16.82 19.21 -14.34
C GLU A 111 17.89 18.29 -14.95
N TYR A 112 17.71 16.98 -14.82
CA TYR A 112 18.58 16.00 -15.47
C TYR A 112 18.62 16.20 -17.00
N ARG A 113 17.45 16.32 -17.65
CA ARG A 113 17.36 16.58 -19.10
C ARG A 113 18.03 17.90 -19.49
N ARG A 114 17.86 18.94 -18.68
CA ARG A 114 18.50 20.24 -18.92
C ARG A 114 20.02 20.15 -18.88
N LEU A 115 20.57 19.40 -17.91
CA LEU A 115 22.01 19.18 -17.80
C LEU A 115 22.54 18.30 -18.95
N GLU A 116 21.74 17.37 -19.46
CA GLU A 116 22.08 16.54 -20.61
C GLU A 116 22.24 17.37 -21.90
N VAL A 117 21.30 18.28 -22.17
CA VAL A 117 21.41 19.22 -23.31
C VAL A 117 22.65 20.11 -23.18
N LYS A 118 22.89 20.67 -21.99
CA LYS A 118 24.08 21.49 -21.74
C LYS A 118 25.39 20.73 -21.95
N LEU A 119 25.43 19.44 -21.60
CA LEU A 119 26.61 18.61 -21.80
C LEU A 119 26.86 18.30 -23.28
N GLN A 120 25.80 18.26 -24.11
CA GLN A 120 25.90 18.12 -25.56
C GLN A 120 26.44 19.40 -26.22
N GLU A 121 26.07 20.57 -25.70
CA GLU A 121 26.51 21.89 -26.19
C GLU A 121 27.92 22.26 -25.70
N GLU A 122 28.22 22.01 -24.43
CA GLU A 122 29.51 22.31 -23.79
C GLU A 122 30.29 21.01 -23.54
N LEU A 123 31.02 20.53 -24.56
CA LEU A 123 31.86 19.35 -24.43
C LEU A 123 32.93 19.55 -23.33
N LYS A 124 32.94 18.64 -22.33
CA LYS A 124 33.98 18.40 -21.30
C LYS A 124 33.87 19.12 -19.96
N GLN A 125 32.67 19.37 -19.44
CA GLN A 125 32.52 19.79 -18.03
C GLN A 125 32.33 18.58 -17.08
N LYS A 126 33.39 18.23 -16.33
CA LYS A 126 33.34 17.15 -15.31
C LYS A 126 32.28 17.43 -14.23
N GLU A 127 32.07 18.70 -13.88
CA GLU A 127 31.11 19.13 -12.86
C GLU A 127 29.66 18.84 -13.25
N ILE A 128 29.28 19.06 -14.52
CA ILE A 128 27.94 18.74 -15.03
C ILE A 128 27.68 17.24 -14.91
N LYS A 129 28.67 16.41 -15.25
CA LYS A 129 28.57 14.95 -15.14
C LYS A 129 28.38 14.50 -13.68
N THR A 130 29.17 15.04 -12.75
CA THR A 130 29.01 14.75 -11.31
C THR A 130 27.62 15.12 -10.82
N ARG A 131 27.09 16.28 -11.23
CA ARG A 131 25.74 16.72 -10.85
C ARG A 131 24.64 15.82 -11.42
N MET A 132 24.80 15.36 -12.66
CA MET A 132 23.88 14.39 -13.28
C MET A 132 23.88 13.05 -12.54
N ASP A 133 25.03 12.57 -12.11
CA ASP A 133 25.15 11.32 -11.34
C ASP A 133 24.47 11.42 -9.97
N LEU A 134 24.59 12.58 -9.29
CA LEU A 134 23.87 12.86 -8.05
C LEU A 134 22.35 12.86 -8.25
N ILE A 135 21.85 13.53 -9.30
CA ILE A 135 20.41 13.58 -9.60
C ILE A 135 19.87 12.18 -9.97
N LYS A 136 20.61 11.41 -10.76
CA LYS A 136 20.29 10.00 -11.04
C LYS A 136 20.19 9.19 -9.76
N HIS A 137 21.13 9.39 -8.83
CA HIS A 137 21.11 8.70 -7.56
C HIS A 137 19.87 9.07 -6.73
N GLU A 138 19.52 10.36 -6.65
CA GLU A 138 18.32 10.83 -5.96
C GLU A 138 17.04 10.20 -6.54
N ILE A 139 16.89 10.19 -7.87
CA ILE A 139 15.74 9.56 -8.55
C ILE A 139 15.66 8.06 -8.21
N ASN A 140 16.79 7.34 -8.25
CA ASN A 140 16.86 5.92 -7.92
C ASN A 140 16.48 5.65 -6.45
N LEU A 141 16.85 6.52 -5.51
CA LEU A 141 16.44 6.40 -4.11
C LEU A 141 14.92 6.53 -3.96
N LEU A 142 14.32 7.51 -4.63
CA LEU A 142 12.86 7.71 -4.65
C LEU A 142 12.12 6.49 -5.22
N GLU A 143 12.67 5.82 -6.23
CA GLU A 143 12.12 4.58 -6.79
C GLU A 143 12.15 3.39 -5.83
N LYS A 144 13.28 3.22 -5.14
CA LYS A 144 13.43 2.14 -4.16
C LYS A 144 12.44 2.28 -3.01
N GLU A 145 12.20 3.51 -2.55
CA GLU A 145 11.19 3.79 -1.53
C GLU A 145 9.77 3.39 -1.98
N ASP A 146 9.41 3.63 -3.25
CA ASP A 146 8.09 3.30 -3.79
C ASP A 146 7.92 1.78 -4.04
N LEU A 147 9.01 1.07 -4.31
CA LEU A 147 9.01 -0.38 -4.57
C LEU A 147 8.89 -1.22 -3.29
N ALA A 148 9.50 -0.80 -2.19
CA ALA A 148 9.49 -1.52 -0.92
C ALA A 148 8.07 -1.87 -0.40
N PRO A 149 7.09 -0.95 -0.36
CA PRO A 149 5.72 -1.29 0.07
C PRO A 149 4.99 -2.17 -0.95
N LYS A 150 5.25 -2.00 -2.26
CA LYS A 150 4.65 -2.85 -3.31
C LYS A 150 5.13 -4.30 -3.18
N MET A 151 6.43 -4.50 -2.96
CA MET A 151 7.02 -5.83 -2.76
C MET A 151 6.44 -6.54 -1.54
N LYS A 152 6.24 -5.82 -0.42
CA LYS A 152 5.58 -6.39 0.78
C LYS A 152 4.15 -6.84 0.51
N ARG A 153 3.39 -6.09 -0.29
CA ARG A 153 2.02 -6.45 -0.69
C ARG A 153 1.99 -7.70 -1.57
N ILE A 154 2.91 -7.82 -2.51
CA ILE A 154 3.03 -9.01 -3.37
C ILE A 154 3.24 -10.26 -2.51
N LYS A 155 4.20 -10.23 -1.57
CA LYS A 155 4.46 -11.37 -0.67
C LYS A 155 3.26 -11.79 0.18
N GLN A 156 2.39 -10.84 0.56
CA GLN A 156 1.19 -11.12 1.36
C GLN A 156 0.05 -11.79 0.58
N ASN A 157 0.09 -11.77 -0.75
CA ASN A 157 -0.95 -12.37 -1.57
C ASN A 157 -0.72 -13.88 -1.83
N TYR A 158 0.49 -14.39 -1.56
CA TYR A 158 0.89 -15.78 -1.81
C TYR A 158 1.04 -16.62 -0.53
N ILE A 159 0.71 -16.05 0.64
CA ILE A 159 0.55 -16.72 1.94
C ILE A 159 -0.91 -16.50 2.33
#